data_AF-A0A8J6FSA4-F1
#
_entry.id   AF-A0A8J6FSA4-F1
#
_cell.length_a   1.000
_cell.length_b   1.000
_cell.length_c   1.000
_cell.angle_alpha   90.00
_cell.angle_beta   90.00
_cell.angle_gamma   90.00
#
_symmetry.space_group_name_H-M   'P 1'
#
loop_
_entity.id
_entity.type
_entity.pdbx_description
1 polymer ?
#
loop_
_entity_poly.entity_id
_entity_poly.type
_entity_poly.pdbx_seq_one_letter_code
_entity_poly.pdbx_strand_id
1 'polypeptide(L)'
;MTDTLRTFCLHYTEWNRRKQARISKLEEFKLMYGMLFSIRYFSSNMSPVDMKDDVLSFQTSKYKPYYYKTPSGLKMVMNTDLSVDPVQSELFESKLDSYIQSLPYFSAWVG
;
A
#
# COMPACT_ATOMS: atom_id res chain seq x y z
N MET A 1 14.14 -12.59 15.12
CA MET A 1 13.32 -12.44 16.34
C MET A 1 13.29 -10.94 16.61
N THR A 2 12.31 -10.13 16.24
CA THR A 2 10.88 -10.31 15.95
C THR A 2 10.47 -9.25 14.92
N ASP A 3 10.39 -9.60 13.63
CA ASP A 3 9.63 -8.77 12.69
C ASP A 3 8.20 -9.30 12.70
N THR A 4 7.52 -9.08 13.84
CA THR A 4 6.07 -9.18 13.89
C THR A 4 5.57 -7.99 13.07
N LEU A 5 5.66 -8.09 11.74
CA LEU A 5 5.16 -7.11 10.79
C LEU A 5 3.71 -6.84 11.17
N ARG A 6 3.52 -5.72 11.85
CA ARG A 6 2.25 -5.32 12.40
C ARG A 6 1.29 -5.05 11.25
N THR A 7 0.41 -5.99 10.97
CA THR A 7 -0.58 -5.98 9.87
C THR A 7 -1.78 -5.07 10.18
N PHE A 8 -1.53 -3.86 10.69
CA PHE A 8 -2.60 -2.93 11.03
C PHE A 8 -2.80 -1.93 9.89
N CYS A 9 -4.01 -1.89 9.36
CA CYS A 9 -4.44 -0.81 8.49
C CYS A 9 -4.59 0.45 9.34
N LEU A 10 -3.68 1.41 9.14
CA LEU A 10 -3.71 2.70 9.84
C LEU A 10 -4.90 3.56 9.40
N HIS A 11 -5.18 3.53 8.10
CA HIS A 11 -6.23 4.32 7.48
C HIS A 11 -6.81 3.61 6.26
N TYR A 12 -8.13 3.70 6.11
CA TYR A 12 -8.86 3.24 4.94
C TYR A 12 -9.93 4.26 4.58
N THR A 13 -9.91 4.72 3.34
CA THR A 13 -10.95 5.57 2.76
C THR A 13 -11.39 4.99 1.42
N GLU A 14 -12.68 5.08 1.13
CA GLU A 14 -13.28 4.70 -0.14
C GLU A 14 -14.08 5.85 -0.73
N TRP A 15 -13.98 6.05 -2.05
CA TRP A 15 -14.76 7.05 -2.78
C TRP A 15 -15.64 6.40 -3.82
N ASN A 16 -15.03 5.76 -4.84
CA ASN A 16 -15.74 5.27 -6.02
C ASN A 16 -15.77 3.73 -6.09
N ARG A 17 -16.06 3.08 -4.96
CA ARG A 17 -16.06 1.62 -4.85
C ARG A 17 -17.44 1.02 -5.15
N ARG A 18 -17.61 0.53 -6.39
CA ARG A 18 -18.89 -0.08 -6.82
C ARG A 18 -19.14 -1.49 -6.31
N LYS A 19 -18.09 -2.25 -5.98
CA LYS A 19 -18.19 -3.65 -5.50
C LYS A 19 -17.54 -3.78 -4.13
N GLN A 20 -18.35 -4.07 -3.12
CA GLN A 20 -17.90 -4.36 -1.77
C GLN A 20 -17.48 -5.83 -1.63
N ALA A 21 -16.50 -6.09 -0.77
CA ALA A 21 -16.13 -7.45 -0.41
C ALA A 21 -17.22 -8.07 0.46
N ARG A 22 -17.43 -9.38 0.34
CA ARG A 22 -18.40 -10.15 1.15
C ARG A 22 -17.76 -10.73 2.42
N ILE A 23 -16.83 -9.99 3.01
CA ILE A 23 -16.07 -10.34 4.22
C ILE A 23 -15.95 -9.11 5.12
N SER A 24 -15.56 -9.30 6.38
CA SER A 24 -15.34 -8.17 7.28
C SER A 24 -14.19 -7.29 6.79
N LYS A 25 -14.20 -5.99 7.16
CA LYS A 25 -13.09 -5.08 6.81
C LYS A 25 -11.74 -5.59 7.34
N LEU A 26 -11.72 -6.19 8.53
CA LEU A 26 -10.51 -6.77 9.09
C LEU A 26 -9.96 -7.92 8.23
N GLU A 27 -10.82 -8.83 7.77
CA GLU A 27 -10.42 -9.90 6.86
C GLU A 27 -10.00 -9.36 5.49
N GLU A 28 -10.67 -8.31 5.01
CA GLU A 28 -10.29 -7.64 3.77
C GLU A 28 -8.89 -7.04 3.85
N PHE A 29 -8.55 -6.36 4.95
CA PHE A 29 -7.22 -5.81 5.17
C PHE A 29 -6.15 -6.90 5.28
N LYS A 30 -6.46 -8.02 5.95
CA LYS A 30 -5.58 -9.19 6.02
C LYS A 30 -5.35 -9.82 4.64
N LEU A 31 -6.41 -9.96 3.85
CA LEU A 31 -6.35 -10.49 2.49
C LEU A 31 -5.49 -9.59 1.61
N MET A 32 -5.73 -8.28 1.65
CA MET A 32 -4.93 -7.31 0.91
C MET A 32 -3.47 -7.40 1.33
N TYR A 33 -3.17 -7.35 2.63
CA TYR A 33 -1.79 -7.49 3.13
C TYR A 33 -1.13 -8.79 2.65
N GLY A 34 -1.82 -9.94 2.74
CA GLY A 34 -1.30 -11.22 2.27
C GLY A 34 -0.99 -11.23 0.77
N MET A 35 -1.85 -10.59 -0.03
CA MET A 35 -1.60 -10.38 -1.47
C MET A 35 -0.34 -9.54 -1.69
N LEU A 36 -0.18 -8.40 -1.00
CA LEU A 36 1.00 -7.54 -1.13
C LEU A 36 2.29 -8.27 -0.79
N PHE A 37 2.26 -9.00 0.33
CA PHE A 37 3.40 -9.79 0.79
C PHE A 37 3.78 -10.83 -0.26
N SER A 38 2.79 -11.55 -0.78
CA SER A 38 2.99 -12.60 -1.79
C SER A 38 3.55 -12.03 -3.10
N ILE A 39 3.04 -10.90 -3.58
CA ILE A 39 3.52 -10.25 -4.81
C ILE A 39 4.96 -9.77 -4.65
N ARG A 40 5.30 -9.15 -3.52
CA ARG A 40 6.67 -8.71 -3.24
C ARG A 40 7.64 -9.89 -3.18
N TYR A 41 7.26 -10.93 -2.44
CA TYR A 41 8.06 -12.15 -2.33
C TYR A 41 8.22 -12.81 -3.70
N PHE A 42 7.16 -12.90 -4.49
CA PHE A 42 7.23 -13.43 -5.86
C PHE A 42 8.18 -12.60 -6.72
N SER A 43 8.02 -11.26 -6.73
CA SER A 43 8.84 -10.36 -7.53
C SER A 43 10.32 -10.44 -7.15
N SER A 44 10.65 -10.51 -5.85
CA SER A 44 12.04 -10.60 -5.40
C SER A 44 12.72 -11.91 -5.79
N ASN A 45 11.97 -13.01 -5.87
CA ASN A 45 12.52 -14.33 -6.21
C ASN A 45 12.53 -14.60 -7.73
N MET A 46 11.62 -14.00 -8.48
CA MET A 46 11.47 -14.24 -9.93
C MET A 46 12.12 -13.16 -10.79
N SER A 47 12.57 -12.05 -10.21
CA SER A 47 13.25 -10.99 -10.96
C SER A 47 14.56 -11.54 -11.53
N PRO A 48 14.85 -11.32 -12.83
CA PRO A 48 16.12 -11.71 -13.43
C PRO A 48 17.30 -10.82 -12.99
N VAL A 49 17.03 -9.77 -12.22
CA VAL A 49 18.00 -8.78 -11.75
C VAL A 49 17.69 -8.37 -10.30
N ASP A 50 18.70 -7.85 -9.60
CA ASP A 50 18.49 -7.27 -8.28
C ASP A 50 17.51 -6.10 -8.36
N MET A 51 16.38 -6.22 -7.66
CA MET A 51 15.39 -5.16 -7.58
C MET A 51 15.87 -4.09 -6.59
N LYS A 52 16.25 -2.92 -7.10
CA LYS A 52 16.49 -1.74 -6.26
C LYS A 52 15.20 -1.16 -5.68
N ASP A 53 14.10 -1.28 -6.42
CA ASP A 53 12.81 -0.70 -6.06
C ASP A 53 11.76 -1.79 -5.79
N ASP A 54 10.85 -1.48 -4.86
CA ASP A 54 9.72 -2.33 -4.51
C ASP A 54 8.72 -2.46 -5.67
N VAL A 55 7.80 -3.43 -5.62
CA VAL A 55 6.74 -3.55 -6.64
C VAL A 55 5.92 -2.26 -6.69
N LEU A 56 5.89 -1.60 -7.85
CA LEU A 56 5.27 -0.27 -8.03
C LEU A 56 3.75 -0.34 -8.29
N SER A 57 3.30 -1.33 -9.06
CA SER A 57 1.88 -1.55 -9.34
C SER A 57 1.63 -2.94 -9.91
N PHE A 58 0.38 -3.38 -9.88
CA PHE A 58 -0.10 -4.44 -10.77
C PHE A 58 -1.39 -3.96 -11.43
N GLN A 59 -1.77 -4.57 -12.55
CA GLN A 59 -2.95 -4.16 -13.30
C GLN A 59 -3.92 -5.34 -13.45
N THR A 60 -5.21 -5.07 -13.24
CA THR A 60 -6.29 -5.98 -13.59
C THR A 60 -6.99 -5.50 -14.87
N SER A 61 -8.02 -6.21 -15.32
CA SER A 61 -8.85 -5.75 -16.44
C SER A 61 -9.77 -4.56 -16.10
N LYS A 62 -9.79 -4.08 -14.85
CA LYS A 62 -10.74 -3.04 -14.39
C LYS A 62 -10.12 -1.92 -13.56
N TYR A 63 -9.05 -2.19 -12.82
CA TYR A 63 -8.39 -1.21 -11.95
C TYR A 63 -6.90 -1.52 -11.81
N LYS A 64 -6.14 -0.49 -11.43
CA LYS A 64 -4.69 -0.53 -11.26
C LYS A 64 -4.32 -0.02 -9.86
N PRO A 65 -3.97 -0.91 -8.91
CA PRO A 65 -3.40 -0.50 -7.63
C PRO A 65 -1.96 -0.03 -7.79
N TYR A 66 -1.68 1.13 -7.20
CA TYR A 66 -0.33 1.67 -7.03
C TYR A 66 0.15 1.52 -5.58
N TYR A 67 1.44 1.23 -5.46
CA TYR A 67 2.14 1.13 -4.19
C TYR A 67 3.06 2.32 -3.99
N TYR A 68 2.83 3.04 -2.90
CA TYR A 68 3.67 4.15 -2.51
C TYR A 68 4.30 3.84 -1.15
N LYS A 69 5.59 4.09 -1.04
CA LYS A 69 6.31 4.02 0.22
C LYS A 69 6.79 5.42 0.58
N THR A 70 6.40 5.92 1.74
CA THR A 70 6.89 7.21 2.22
C THR A 70 8.29 7.07 2.84
N PRO A 71 9.07 8.16 2.95
CA PRO A 71 10.36 8.14 3.64
C PRO A 71 10.28 7.66 5.10
N SER A 72 9.17 7.94 5.80
CA SER A 72 8.90 7.42 7.15
C SER A 72 8.64 5.90 7.22
N GLY A 73 8.64 5.21 6.07
CA GLY A 73 8.53 3.76 5.98
C GLY A 73 7.10 3.23 5.85
N LEU A 74 6.11 4.11 5.72
CA LEU A 74 4.72 3.73 5.58
C LEU A 74 4.39 3.33 4.14
N LYS A 75 3.47 2.37 4.02
CA LYS A 75 3.05 1.80 2.75
C LYS A 75 1.59 2.16 2.48
N MET A 76 1.33 2.79 1.34
CA MET A 76 0.01 3.12 0.86
C MET A 76 -0.32 2.29 -0.37
N VAL A 77 -1.58 1.84 -0.47
CA VAL A 77 -2.15 1.24 -1.67
C VAL A 77 -3.26 2.15 -2.18
N MET A 78 -3.17 2.57 -3.44
CA MET A 78 -4.19 3.39 -4.08
C MET A 78 -4.74 2.69 -5.31
N ASN A 79 -6.03 2.38 -5.31
CA ASN A 79 -6.71 1.84 -6.50
C ASN A 79 -7.11 2.99 -7.42
N THR A 80 -6.71 2.90 -8.70
CA THR A 80 -7.10 3.86 -9.74
C THR A 80 -7.70 3.17 -10.95
N ASP A 81 -8.27 3.95 -11.85
CA ASP A 81 -8.62 3.50 -13.20
C ASP A 81 -7.36 3.15 -14.01
N LEU A 82 -7.55 2.37 -15.08
CA LEU A 82 -6.45 1.87 -15.92
C LEU A 82 -5.69 2.97 -16.67
N SER A 83 -6.34 4.12 -16.91
CA SER A 83 -5.76 5.26 -17.63
C SER A 83 -4.92 6.17 -16.74
N VAL A 84 -4.86 5.92 -15.43
CA VAL A 84 -4.16 6.78 -14.48
C VAL A 84 -2.73 6.29 -14.35
N ASP A 85 -1.77 7.19 -14.56
CA ASP A 85 -0.34 6.96 -14.36
C ASP A 85 0.06 7.06 -12.87
N PRO A 86 1.20 6.48 -12.45
CA PRO A 86 1.68 6.63 -11.09
C PRO A 86 1.90 8.10 -10.75
N VAL A 87 1.57 8.48 -9.52
CA VAL A 87 1.83 9.83 -9.03
C VAL A 87 3.31 9.94 -8.68
N GLN A 88 4.08 10.60 -9.55
CA GLN A 88 5.50 10.87 -9.38
C GLN A 88 5.69 12.35 -9.02
N SER A 89 5.35 12.71 -7.79
CA SER A 89 5.40 14.11 -7.32
C SER A 89 5.98 14.16 -5.91
N GLU A 90 7.11 14.85 -5.75
CA GLU A 90 7.72 15.11 -4.45
C GLU A 90 6.75 15.82 -3.49
N LEU A 91 5.93 16.74 -4.03
CA LEU A 91 4.88 17.41 -3.26
C LEU A 91 3.83 16.42 -2.75
N PHE A 92 3.44 15.44 -3.57
CA PHE A 92 2.51 14.40 -3.15
C PHE A 92 3.11 13.54 -2.06
N GLU A 93 4.34 13.08 -2.23
CA GLU A 93 5.05 12.27 -1.24
C GLU A 93 5.21 13.02 0.09
N SER A 94 5.66 14.28 0.05
CA SER A 94 5.83 15.13 1.23
C SER A 94 4.50 15.39 1.96
N LYS A 95 3.42 15.67 1.21
CA LYS A 95 2.09 15.86 1.81
C LYS A 95 1.53 14.57 2.40
N LEU A 96 1.72 13.45 1.72
CA LEU A 96 1.29 12.15 2.21
C LEU A 96 2.02 11.79 3.50
N ASP A 97 3.34 11.96 3.54
CA ASP A 97 4.15 11.72 4.72
C ASP A 97 3.71 12.62 5.89
N SER A 98 3.56 13.92 5.65
CA SER A 98 3.09 14.90 6.64
C SER A 98 1.68 14.57 7.18
N TYR A 99 0.75 14.21 6.29
CA TYR A 99 -0.60 13.82 6.67
C TYR A 99 -0.55 12.63 7.61
N ILE A 100 0.25 11.60 7.30
CA ILE A 100 0.28 10.41 8.14
C ILE A 100 0.96 10.67 9.48
N GLN A 101 2.04 11.46 9.51
CA GLN A 101 2.70 11.86 10.75
C GLN A 101 1.75 12.62 11.69
N SER A 102 0.76 13.34 11.14
CA SER A 102 -0.25 14.06 11.92
C SER A 102 -1.33 13.17 12.56
N LEU A 103 -1.43 11.90 12.15
CA LEU A 103 -2.53 11.04 12.58
C LEU A 103 -2.31 10.56 14.04
N PRO A 104 -3.35 10.56 14.89
CA PRO A 104 -3.20 10.31 16.34
C PRO A 104 -2.58 8.97 16.71
N TYR A 105 -2.67 7.99 15.82
CA TYR A 105 -2.07 6.67 16.00
C TYR A 105 -0.61 6.63 15.60
N PHE A 106 -0.11 7.52 14.74
CA PHE A 106 1.29 7.48 14.32
C PHE A 106 2.24 7.82 15.49
N SER A 107 1.88 8.80 16.31
CA SER A 107 2.63 9.15 17.52
C SER A 107 2.70 8.00 18.54
N ALA A 108 1.64 7.20 18.64
CA ALA A 108 1.61 6.00 19.49
C ALA A 108 2.43 4.82 18.93
N TRP A 109 2.90 4.90 17.68
CA TRP A 109 3.67 3.83 17.01
C TRP A 109 5.18 4.07 16.99
N VAL A 110 5.62 5.31 17.12
CA VAL A 110 7.05 5.71 17.12
C VAL A 110 7.60 5.90 18.55
N GLY A 111 6.72 5.94 19.56
CA GLY A 111 7.06 5.96 20.99
C GLY A 111 7.27 4.58 21.60
#